data_AF-A0A2G9RBN8-F1
#
_entry.id   AF-A0A2G9RBN8-F1
#
_cell.length_a   1.000
_cell.length_b   1.000
_cell.length_c   1.000
_cell.angle_alpha   90.00
_cell.angle_beta   90.00
_cell.angle_gamma   90.00
#
_symmetry.space_group_name_H-M   'P 1'
#
loop_
_entity.id
_entity.type
_entity.pdbx_description
1 polymer ?
#
loop_
_entity_poly.entity_id
_entity_poly.type
_entity_poly.pdbx_seq_one_letter_code
_entity_poly.pdbx_strand_id
1 'polypeptide(L)'
;VELALWDTAGQEDYDRLRPLSYPDTDVILMCFSIDSPDSLGEHTEQEPVKPEEGRDMANRIGAFGYLECSAKTKDGVREVFEMATRAALQAKRGRKKNTCNLL
;
A
#
# COMPACT_ATOMS: atom_id res chain seq x y z
N VAL A 1 7.94 10.07 18.25
CA VAL A 1 6.75 9.63 17.49
C VAL A 1 6.54 8.18 17.84
N GLU A 2 5.36 7.83 18.32
CA GLU A 2 5.00 6.43 18.62
C GLU A 2 4.19 5.90 17.43
N LEU A 3 4.57 4.73 16.92
CA LEU A 3 3.90 4.07 15.81
C LEU A 3 3.24 2.81 16.34
N ALA A 4 1.93 2.68 16.13
CA ALA A 4 1.20 1.45 16.36
C ALA A 4 0.94 0.77 15.01
N LEU A 5 1.28 -0.51 14.91
CA LEU A 5 1.05 -1.33 13.72
C LEU A 5 -0.06 -2.34 14.02
N TRP A 6 -1.04 -2.41 13.12
CA TRP A 6 -2.15 -3.35 13.17
C TRP A 6 -2.15 -4.15 11.88
N ASP A 7 -2.01 -5.46 11.99
CA ASP A 7 -2.15 -6.40 10.87
C ASP A 7 -3.59 -6.92 10.83
N THR A 8 -4.20 -6.93 9.64
CA THR A 8 -5.58 -7.36 9.44
C THR A 8 -5.63 -8.50 8.43
N ALA A 9 -6.47 -9.50 8.69
CA ALA A 9 -6.62 -10.63 7.78
C ALA A 9 -7.19 -10.15 6.42
N GLY A 10 -6.54 -10.54 5.32
CA GLY A 10 -6.98 -10.24 3.95
C GLY A 10 -8.12 -11.12 3.44
N GLN A 11 -9.01 -11.60 4.32
CA GLN A 11 -10.14 -12.45 3.93
C GLN A 11 -11.19 -11.62 3.17
N GLU A 12 -11.74 -12.19 2.09
CA GLU A 12 -12.75 -11.55 1.24
C GLU A 12 -14.03 -11.17 2.00
N ASP A 13 -14.33 -11.87 3.10
CA ASP A 13 -15.46 -11.57 3.98
C ASP A 13 -15.44 -10.13 4.53
N TYR A 14 -14.28 -9.48 4.59
CA TYR A 14 -14.13 -8.11 5.08
C TYR A 14 -14.28 -7.04 3.99
N ASP A 15 -14.42 -7.40 2.72
CA ASP A 15 -14.43 -6.47 1.59
C ASP A 15 -15.47 -5.35 1.75
N ARG A 16 -16.64 -5.68 2.30
CA ARG A 16 -17.72 -4.71 2.55
C ARG A 16 -17.52 -3.86 3.80
N LEU A 17 -16.67 -4.30 4.73
CA LEU A 17 -16.41 -3.65 6.02
C LEU A 17 -15.17 -2.75 6.01
N ARG A 18 -14.19 -3.05 5.13
CA ARG A 18 -13.00 -2.23 4.92
C ARG A 18 -13.31 -0.75 4.64
N PRO A 19 -14.26 -0.39 3.75
CA PRO A 19 -14.54 1.03 3.49
C PRO A 19 -15.06 1.78 4.73
N LEU A 20 -15.81 1.07 5.58
CA LEU A 20 -16.41 1.64 6.79
C LEU A 20 -15.40 1.84 7.92
N SER A 21 -14.30 1.07 7.91
CA SER A 21 -13.30 1.06 8.98
C SER A 21 -12.23 2.14 8.81
N TYR A 22 -12.06 2.66 7.58
CA TYR A 22 -10.99 3.60 7.23
C TYR A 22 -11.49 4.88 6.54
N PRO A 23 -12.54 5.57 7.05
CA PRO A 23 -12.99 6.82 6.47
C PRO A 23 -11.85 7.86 6.51
N ASP A 24 -11.66 8.56 5.41
CA ASP A 24 -10.70 9.66 5.27
C ASP A 24 -9.23 9.30 5.63
N THR A 25 -8.82 8.04 5.50
CA THR A 25 -7.42 7.64 5.74
C THR A 25 -6.51 7.99 4.55
N ASP A 26 -5.24 8.24 4.84
CA ASP A 26 -4.20 8.28 3.82
C ASP A 26 -3.81 6.83 3.44
N VAL A 27 -3.71 6.55 2.14
CA VAL A 27 -3.41 5.21 1.61
C VAL A 27 -2.04 5.22 0.98
N ILE A 28 -1.22 4.19 1.23
CA ILE A 28 0.03 3.95 0.52
C ILE A 28 -0.13 2.64 -0.24
N LEU A 29 0.19 2.65 -1.54
CA LEU A 29 0.22 1.43 -2.33
C LEU A 29 1.60 0.79 -2.20
N MET A 30 1.65 -0.53 -1.98
CA MET A 30 2.89 -1.26 -1.76
C MET A 30 2.90 -2.53 -2.62
N CYS A 31 3.96 -2.70 -3.40
CA CYS A 31 4.33 -4.00 -3.96
C CYS A 31 5.31 -4.68 -3.00
N PHE A 32 5.07 -5.93 -2.65
CA PHE A 32 5.87 -6.66 -1.66
C PHE A 32 6.45 -7.93 -2.28
N SER A 33 7.45 -8.51 -1.62
CA SER A 33 8.15 -9.73 -2.07
C SER A 33 8.82 -9.58 -3.44
N ILE A 34 9.35 -8.38 -3.75
CA ILE A 34 10.03 -8.10 -5.04
C ILE A 34 11.27 -8.96 -5.30
N ASP A 35 11.77 -9.65 -4.26
CA ASP A 35 12.86 -10.62 -4.36
C ASP A 35 12.44 -11.97 -4.97
N SER A 36 11.14 -12.18 -5.16
CA SER A 36 10.56 -13.41 -5.67
C SER A 36 9.57 -13.08 -6.80
N PRO A 37 10.04 -12.64 -7.98
CA PRO A 37 9.17 -12.28 -9.11
C PRO A 37 8.32 -13.47 -9.60
N ASP A 38 8.81 -14.70 -9.46
CA ASP A 38 8.12 -15.93 -9.88
C ASP A 38 7.08 -16.44 -8.85
N SER A 39 6.75 -15.65 -7.81
CA SER A 39 5.79 -16.05 -6.77
C SER A 39 4.36 -16.20 -7.28
N LEU A 40 4.04 -15.57 -8.42
CA LEU A 40 2.82 -15.79 -9.18
C LEU A 40 3.05 -17.08 -9.98
N GLY A 41 2.65 -18.21 -9.40
CA GLY A 41 3.09 -19.54 -9.82
C GLY A 41 2.98 -19.82 -11.33
N GLU A 42 3.73 -20.82 -11.79
CA GLU A 42 3.85 -21.27 -13.20
C GLU A 42 2.53 -21.49 -13.97
N HIS A 43 1.37 -21.45 -13.29
CA HIS A 43 0.03 -21.62 -13.85
C HIS A 43 -0.82 -20.35 -13.94
N THR A 44 -0.31 -19.18 -13.56
CA THR A 44 -1.01 -17.90 -13.79
C THR A 44 -0.42 -17.19 -14.99
N GLU A 45 -1.23 -16.85 -16.00
CA GLU A 45 -0.84 -16.06 -17.18
C GLU A 45 -0.51 -14.58 -16.84
N GLN A 46 -0.19 -14.27 -15.58
CA GLN A 46 0.06 -12.92 -15.10
C GLN A 46 1.57 -12.70 -14.97
N GLU A 47 2.06 -11.63 -15.58
CA GLU A 47 3.43 -11.17 -15.39
C GLU A 47 3.55 -10.33 -14.10
N PRO A 48 4.73 -10.31 -13.46
CA PRO A 48 5.00 -9.40 -12.36
C PRO A 48 4.72 -7.94 -12.76
N VAL A 49 4.05 -7.20 -11.89
CA VAL A 49 3.73 -5.78 -12.11
C VAL A 49 5.02 -4.98 -12.24
N LYS A 50 5.12 -4.14 -13.28
CA LYS A 50 6.27 -3.25 -13.42
C LYS A 50 6.18 -2.09 -12.42
N PRO A 51 7.32 -1.56 -11.93
CA PRO A 51 7.32 -0.45 -10.98
C PRO A 51 6.54 0.80 -11.48
N GLU A 52 6.60 1.05 -12.79
CA GLU A 52 5.88 2.15 -13.46
C GLU A 52 4.35 1.97 -13.38
N GLU A 53 3.85 0.74 -13.59
CA GLU A 53 2.43 0.42 -13.51
C GLU A 53 1.90 0.56 -12.08
N GLY A 54 2.69 0.13 -11.10
CA GLY A 54 2.38 0.33 -9.68
C GLY A 54 2.30 1.81 -9.31
N ARG A 55 3.24 2.63 -9.83
CA ARG A 55 3.25 4.08 -9.63
C ARG A 55 2.02 4.74 -10.26
N ASP A 56 1.68 4.35 -11.48
CA ASP A 56 0.53 4.90 -12.20
C ASP A 56 -0.78 4.54 -11.51
N MET A 57 -0.91 3.31 -11.00
CA MET A 57 -2.06 2.91 -10.19
C MET A 57 -2.19 3.76 -8.92
N ALA A 58 -1.08 3.97 -8.18
CA ALA A 58 -1.08 4.80 -6.98
C ALA A 58 -1.54 6.24 -7.27
N ASN A 59 -1.08 6.82 -8.38
CA ASN A 59 -1.54 8.13 -8.84
C ASN A 59 -3.03 8.12 -9.16
N ARG A 60 -3.50 7.09 -9.86
CA ARG A 60 -4.90 6.94 -10.29
C ARG A 60 -5.87 6.87 -9.11
N ILE A 61 -5.50 6.17 -8.04
CA ILE A 61 -6.34 6.03 -6.83
C ILE A 61 -6.15 7.15 -5.82
N GLY A 62 -5.22 8.08 -6.07
CA GLY A 62 -4.91 9.18 -5.15
C GLY A 62 -4.17 8.75 -3.89
N ALA A 63 -3.41 7.65 -3.94
CA ALA A 63 -2.55 7.21 -2.84
C ALA A 63 -1.50 8.28 -2.51
N PHE A 64 -1.08 8.31 -1.24
CA PHE A 64 0.02 9.14 -0.74
C PHE A 64 1.35 8.82 -1.44
N GLY A 65 1.54 7.56 -1.83
CA GLY A 65 2.71 7.13 -2.58
C GLY A 65 2.63 5.66 -2.98
N TYR A 66 3.65 5.24 -3.74
CA TYR A 66 3.92 3.86 -4.11
C TYR A 66 5.32 3.47 -3.63
N LEU A 67 5.45 2.25 -3.12
CA LEU A 67 6.70 1.66 -2.65
C LEU A 67 6.82 0.20 -3.06
N GLU A 68 8.06 -0.26 -3.20
CA GLU A 68 8.42 -1.64 -3.45
C GLU A 68 9.29 -2.12 -2.30
N CYS A 69 9.01 -3.31 -1.78
CA CYS A 69 9.79 -3.86 -0.66
C CYS A 69 9.91 -5.38 -0.71
N SER A 70 10.89 -5.89 0.01
CA SER A 70 11.02 -7.30 0.35
C SER A 70 11.25 -7.43 1.85
N ALA A 71 10.29 -8.07 2.55
CA ALA A 71 10.47 -8.40 3.95
C ALA A 71 11.61 -9.42 4.16
N LYS A 72 11.85 -10.30 3.17
CA LYS A 72 12.86 -11.36 3.23
C LYS A 72 14.28 -10.80 3.16
N THR A 73 14.54 -9.89 2.21
CA THR A 73 15.87 -9.26 2.05
C THR A 73 16.01 -7.97 2.86
N LYS A 74 14.90 -7.50 3.45
CA LYS A 74 14.74 -6.21 4.15
C LYS A 74 14.86 -4.99 3.23
N ASP A 75 14.84 -5.18 1.92
CA ASP A 75 14.87 -4.09 0.95
C ASP A 75 13.57 -3.27 1.00
N GLY A 76 13.67 -1.94 0.96
CA GLY A 76 12.54 -1.01 1.01
C GLY A 76 11.72 -0.97 2.31
N VAL A 77 12.00 -1.83 3.29
CA VAL A 77 11.19 -1.95 4.53
C VAL A 77 11.24 -0.66 5.35
N ARG A 78 12.41 -0.03 5.47
CA ARG A 78 12.54 1.22 6.24
C ARG A 78 11.76 2.35 5.58
N GLU A 79 11.81 2.42 4.26
CA GLU A 79 11.15 3.42 3.43
C GLU A 79 9.61 3.34 3.57
N VAL A 80 9.06 2.13 3.75
CA VAL A 80 7.64 1.91 4.09
C VAL A 80 7.26 2.62 5.40
N PHE A 81 8.03 2.40 6.47
CA PHE A 81 7.75 3.02 7.77
C PHE A 81 7.96 4.55 7.75
N GLU A 82 8.97 5.03 7.03
CA GLU A 82 9.21 6.47 6.87
C GLU A 82 8.06 7.15 6.12
N MET A 83 7.56 6.53 5.03
CA MET A 83 6.44 7.06 4.27
C MET A 83 5.15 7.07 5.10
N ALA A 84 4.85 5.99 5.83
CA ALA A 84 3.70 5.93 6.73
C ALA A 84 3.77 7.02 7.81
N THR A 85 4.93 7.20 8.43
CA THR A 85 5.16 8.25 9.43
C THR A 85 4.95 9.64 8.82
N ARG A 86 5.47 9.87 7.62
CA ARG A 86 5.31 11.14 6.91
C ARG A 86 3.85 11.43 6.58
N ALA A 87 3.10 10.43 6.09
CA ALA A 87 1.67 10.58 5.80
C ALA A 87 0.89 10.96 7.07
N ALA A 88 1.11 10.25 8.17
CA ALA A 88 0.46 10.49 9.46
C ALA A 88 0.73 11.90 10.03
N LEU A 89 1.95 12.42 9.86
CA LEU A 89 2.31 13.76 10.34
C LEU A 89 1.82 14.89 9.42
N GLN A 90 1.73 14.66 8.11
CA GLN A 90 1.30 15.66 7.13
C GLN A 90 -0.22 15.85 7.06
N ALA A 91 -1.01 14.84 7.46
CA ALA A 91 -2.48 14.92 7.52
C ALA A 91 -3.02 16.11 8.33
N LYS A 92 -2.22 16.71 9.21
CA LYS A 92 -2.55 17.92 9.98
C LYS A 92 -2.59 19.22 9.15
N ARG A 93 -2.12 19.21 7.90
CA ARG A 93 -2.08 20.38 7.01
C ARG A 93 -3.09 20.26 5.86
N GLY A 94 -4.39 20.29 6.18
CA GLY A 94 -5.47 20.76 5.30
C GLY A 94 -5.48 20.33 3.83
N ARG A 95 -5.09 19.09 3.51
CA ARG A 95 -5.11 18.59 2.12
C ARG A 95 -6.54 18.18 1.75
N LYS A 96 -7.05 18.61 0.59
CA LYS A 96 -8.28 18.06 0.00
C LYS A 96 -8.07 16.56 -0.22
N LYS A 97 -8.77 15.73 0.54
CA LYS A 97 -8.70 14.28 0.42
C LYS A 97 -9.66 13.85 -0.68
N ASN A 98 -9.11 13.28 -1.75
CA ASN A 98 -9.91 12.53 -2.72
C ASN A 98 -10.10 11.14 -2.12
N THR A 99 -11.32 10.61 -2.14
CA THR A 99 -11.62 9.27 -1.65
C THR A 99 -10.88 8.24 -2.51
N CYS A 100 -10.09 7.37 -1.87
CA CYS A 100 -9.48 6.23 -2.55
C CYS A 100 -10.56 5.17 -2.79
N ASN A 101 -10.91 4.92 -4.05
CA ASN A 101 -11.98 3.99 -4.43
C ASN A 101 -11.60 2.49 -4.29
N LEU A 102 -10.44 2.18 -3.72
CA LEU A 102 -9.99 0.80 -3.46
C LEU A 102 -10.47 0.27 -2.11
N LEU A 103 -10.85 1.18 -1.19
CA LEU A 103 -11.34 0.85 0.13
C LEU A 103 -12.86 0.80 0.12
#